data_AF-X0RQV2-F1
#
_entry.id   AF-X0RQV2-F1
#
_cell.length_a   1.000
_cell.length_b   1.000
_cell.length_c   1.000
_cell.angle_alpha   90.00
_cell.angle_beta   90.00
_cell.angle_gamma   90.00
#
_symmetry.space_group_name_H-M   'P 1'
#
loop_
_entity.id
_entity.type
_entity.pdbx_description
1 polymer ?
#
loop_
_entity_poly.entity_id
_entity_poly.type
_entity_poly.pdbx_seq_one_letter_code
_entity_poly.pdbx_strand_id
1 'polypeptide(L)'
;PYYMPICDMCCLCTYGKCNLSKGRTGACGINMEAQQARIVEIACCIGAACHSAHGDHLLHWLKEKYGNVPINFGNNIAVEMPHTRMVIGMKPETLEDLETAMEWVHFTITHLLASGHTGQESNYLDFEAKSFLAGLADSVGMEISDAAQIVAYGFPMGDPDVPIVELGMGTLDTEKKATILMIGHNVAPGVELVDYMREKGYENEVDVGAICCTALDLTRYYSSAKIVGSLSRQMFFIRSGLADVVMVDEQCVNLRSYEQAKLVNAPFIATNEKIMGGLPNRTEDPSEEIIDDLVSGKMDGVLILDPIKAGKVAVETAIKVKPLRKAKSAIPDKQGCIDMAYKCNGCGNCQRNCPNDLPIVDGIQRVKDGDFSILIKIFDSCLDCGRCEADCMKEVSPLTLIMYAGREKIRNEKFNCRAGRGPIRDTEIRNVGAPIVLG
;
A
#
# COMPACT_ATOMS: atom_id res chain seq x y z
N PRO A 1 13.18 -15.64 -22.80
CA PRO A 1 12.07 -14.66 -22.66
C PRO A 1 10.94 -14.98 -23.65
N TYR A 2 9.70 -14.96 -23.17
CA TYR A 2 8.50 -15.07 -24.02
C TYR A 2 7.75 -13.74 -23.94
N TYR A 3 7.63 -13.04 -25.07
CA TYR A 3 7.03 -11.71 -25.11
C TYR A 3 5.58 -11.78 -25.57
N MET A 4 4.68 -11.27 -24.73
CA MET A 4 3.28 -11.00 -25.06
C MET A 4 3.04 -9.48 -24.96
N PRO A 5 3.18 -8.73 -26.08
CA PRO A 5 3.07 -7.29 -26.04
C PRO A 5 1.73 -6.82 -25.45
N ILE A 6 1.78 -6.00 -24.39
CA ILE A 6 0.58 -5.35 -23.82
C ILE A 6 0.15 -4.18 -24.72
N CYS A 7 1.08 -3.62 -25.48
CA CYS A 7 0.85 -2.52 -26.42
C CYS A 7 1.76 -2.69 -27.64
N ASP A 8 1.20 -2.53 -28.83
CA ASP A 8 1.93 -2.59 -30.10
C ASP A 8 2.68 -1.29 -30.46
N MET A 9 2.71 -0.32 -29.56
CA MET A 9 3.28 1.01 -29.79
C MET A 9 4.38 1.36 -28.79
N CYS A 10 5.38 2.10 -29.26
CA CYS A 10 6.34 2.80 -28.43
C CYS A 10 6.01 4.30 -28.37
N CYS A 11 5.89 4.85 -27.15
CA CYS A 11 5.49 6.24 -26.89
C CYS A 11 6.52 7.02 -26.05
N LEU A 12 7.78 6.56 -25.95
CA LEU A 12 8.75 7.08 -24.98
C LEU A 12 9.48 8.36 -25.40
N CYS A 13 9.29 8.87 -26.62
CA CYS A 13 9.90 10.13 -27.06
C CYS A 13 9.05 10.87 -28.08
N THR A 14 9.46 12.09 -28.42
CA THR A 14 8.77 13.00 -29.33
C THR A 14 8.75 12.55 -30.79
N TYR A 15 9.57 11.57 -31.19
CA TYR A 15 9.49 10.95 -32.52
C TYR A 15 8.34 9.93 -32.62
N GLY A 16 7.82 9.47 -31.48
CA GLY A 16 6.68 8.58 -31.41
C GLY A 16 5.34 9.30 -31.66
N LYS A 17 4.22 8.57 -31.66
CA LYS A 17 4.08 7.13 -31.37
C LYS A 17 4.57 6.26 -32.53
N CYS A 18 5.46 5.31 -32.25
CA CYS A 18 5.96 4.35 -33.23
C CYS A 18 5.14 3.06 -33.19
N ASN A 19 4.64 2.61 -34.34
CA ASN A 19 3.96 1.31 -34.47
C ASN A 19 5.00 0.19 -34.68
N LEU A 20 5.11 -0.72 -33.71
CA LEU A 20 6.07 -1.83 -33.73
C LEU A 20 5.44 -3.16 -34.21
N SER A 21 4.14 -3.17 -34.49
CA SER A 21 3.45 -4.37 -34.97
C SER A 21 4.05 -4.89 -36.29
N LYS A 22 3.96 -6.22 -36.49
CA LYS A 22 4.40 -6.91 -37.71
C LYS A 22 5.90 -6.76 -38.00
N GLY A 23 6.74 -6.78 -36.96
CA GLY A 23 8.20 -6.74 -37.09
C GLY A 23 8.76 -5.38 -37.50
N ARG A 24 7.98 -4.31 -37.35
CA ARG A 24 8.46 -2.94 -37.60
C ARG A 24 9.38 -2.46 -36.48
N THR A 25 10.26 -1.53 -36.82
CA THR A 25 11.07 -0.80 -35.85
C THR A 25 10.51 0.60 -35.60
N GLY A 26 10.81 1.15 -34.43
CA GLY A 26 10.57 2.56 -34.14
C GLY A 26 11.52 3.47 -34.91
N ALA A 27 11.28 4.78 -34.84
CA ALA A 27 12.12 5.78 -35.49
C ALA A 27 13.59 5.75 -35.02
N CYS A 28 13.84 5.31 -33.78
CA CYS A 28 15.19 5.12 -33.24
C CYS A 28 15.79 3.72 -33.52
N GLY A 29 15.10 2.86 -34.27
CA GLY A 29 15.56 1.52 -34.63
C GLY A 29 15.15 0.40 -33.66
N ILE A 30 14.55 0.71 -32.51
CA ILE A 30 14.11 -0.33 -31.55
C ILE A 30 13.00 -1.21 -32.14
N ASN A 31 13.09 -2.54 -31.97
CA ASN A 31 12.04 -3.49 -32.38
C ASN A 31 11.05 -3.77 -31.22
N MET A 32 10.07 -4.65 -31.47
CA MET A 32 9.05 -5.00 -30.48
C MET A 32 9.67 -5.70 -29.26
N GLU A 33 10.54 -6.69 -29.47
CA GLU A 33 11.13 -7.49 -28.39
C GLU A 33 11.95 -6.62 -27.43
N ALA A 34 12.85 -5.79 -27.96
CA ALA A 34 13.64 -4.87 -27.16
C ALA A 34 12.77 -3.82 -26.47
N GLN A 35 11.70 -3.34 -27.11
CA GLN A 35 10.75 -2.43 -26.46
C GLN A 35 10.03 -3.10 -25.28
N GLN A 36 9.58 -4.35 -25.42
CA GLN A 36 8.93 -5.06 -24.32
C GLN A 36 9.91 -5.31 -23.17
N ALA A 37 11.11 -5.80 -23.48
CA ALA A 37 12.16 -6.00 -22.48
C ALA A 37 12.53 -4.69 -21.77
N ARG A 38 12.62 -3.57 -22.49
CA ARG A 38 12.85 -2.23 -21.91
C ARG A 38 11.77 -1.80 -20.93
N ILE A 39 10.50 -2.03 -21.25
CA ILE A 39 9.40 -1.69 -20.33
C ILE A 39 9.45 -2.57 -19.08
N VAL A 40 9.82 -3.85 -19.22
CA VAL A 40 10.03 -4.76 -18.08
C VAL A 40 11.20 -4.29 -17.22
N GLU A 41 12.36 -3.93 -17.79
CA GLU A 41 13.48 -3.39 -17.03
C GLU A 41 13.09 -2.14 -16.24
N ILE A 42 12.39 -1.19 -16.88
CA ILE A 42 11.90 0.02 -16.21
C ILE A 42 10.96 -0.35 -15.07
N ALA A 43 10.06 -1.31 -15.26
CA ALA A 43 9.16 -1.79 -14.20
C ALA A 43 9.93 -2.43 -13.03
N CYS A 44 10.96 -3.23 -13.32
CA CYS A 44 11.86 -3.78 -12.29
C CYS A 44 12.59 -2.67 -11.53
N CYS A 45 13.07 -1.63 -12.23
CA CYS A 45 13.70 -0.47 -11.59
C CYS A 45 12.72 0.31 -10.69
N ILE A 46 11.45 0.44 -11.10
CA ILE A 46 10.41 1.07 -10.27
C ILE A 46 10.21 0.26 -8.98
N GLY A 47 10.12 -1.08 -9.07
CA GLY A 47 10.01 -1.95 -7.89
C GLY A 47 11.20 -1.81 -6.94
N ALA A 48 12.42 -1.94 -7.50
CA ALA A 48 13.65 -1.79 -6.74
C ALA A 48 13.75 -0.42 -6.04
N ALA A 49 13.38 0.66 -6.76
CA ALA A 49 13.37 2.00 -6.21
C ALA A 49 12.32 2.19 -5.10
N CYS A 50 11.16 1.53 -5.18
CA CYS A 50 10.15 1.57 -4.13
C CYS A 50 10.68 0.97 -2.82
N HIS A 51 11.23 -0.24 -2.86
CA HIS A 51 11.77 -0.86 -1.64
C HIS A 51 13.01 -0.12 -1.12
N SER A 52 13.92 0.31 -2.00
CA SER A 52 15.13 1.02 -1.57
C SER A 52 14.83 2.40 -0.98
N ALA A 53 13.95 3.20 -1.61
CA ALA A 53 13.58 4.52 -1.10
C ALA A 53 12.78 4.45 0.21
N HIS A 54 11.97 3.40 0.39
CA HIS A 54 11.32 3.11 1.67
C HIS A 54 12.35 2.81 2.76
N GLY A 55 13.31 1.91 2.48
CA GLY A 55 14.38 1.56 3.41
C GLY A 55 15.28 2.73 3.76
N ASP A 56 15.65 3.54 2.77
CA ASP A 56 16.49 4.73 2.94
C ASP A 56 15.81 5.76 3.84
N HIS A 57 14.52 6.05 3.62
CA HIS A 57 13.76 6.94 4.48
C HIS A 57 13.68 6.43 5.93
N LEU A 58 13.43 5.12 6.11
CA LEU A 58 13.45 4.50 7.44
C LEU A 58 14.83 4.54 8.09
N LEU A 59 15.92 4.26 7.37
CA LEU A 59 17.27 4.30 7.92
C LEU A 59 17.60 5.67 8.49
N HIS A 60 17.34 6.72 7.73
CA HIS A 60 17.58 8.10 8.18
C HIS A 60 16.74 8.42 9.42
N TRP A 61 15.44 8.12 9.41
CA TRP A 61 14.54 8.33 10.54
C TRP A 61 14.99 7.58 11.80
N LEU A 62 15.31 6.29 11.66
CA LEU A 62 15.70 5.42 12.76
C LEU A 62 17.05 5.83 13.35
N LYS A 63 18.01 6.25 12.51
CA LYS A 63 19.29 6.76 12.99
C LYS A 63 19.14 8.10 13.71
N GLU A 64 18.30 8.99 13.20
CA GLU A 64 18.01 10.25 13.88
C GLU A 64 17.40 10.00 15.27
N LYS A 65 16.44 9.07 15.37
CA LYS A 65 15.72 8.78 16.61
C LYS A 65 16.50 7.92 17.61
N TYR A 66 17.21 6.90 17.14
CA TYR A 66 17.82 5.86 18.00
C TYR A 66 19.35 5.81 17.92
N GLY A 67 19.97 6.61 17.04
CA GLY A 67 21.41 6.55 16.80
C GLY A 67 21.82 5.36 15.93
N ASN A 68 23.12 5.05 15.92
CA ASN A 68 23.64 3.94 15.12
C ASN A 68 23.41 2.57 15.81
N VAL A 69 22.21 2.01 15.61
CA VAL A 69 21.78 0.73 16.21
C VAL A 69 22.56 -0.46 15.61
N PRO A 70 23.01 -1.43 16.42
CA PRO A 70 23.67 -2.63 15.91
C PRO A 70 22.71 -3.58 15.19
N ILE A 71 23.15 -4.18 14.09
CA ILE A 71 22.44 -5.26 13.40
C ILE A 71 22.63 -6.56 14.19
N ASN A 72 21.71 -6.84 15.11
CA ASN A 72 21.79 -8.01 15.98
C ASN A 72 20.43 -8.73 16.05
N PHE A 73 20.34 -9.89 15.39
CA PHE A 73 19.15 -10.75 15.41
C PHE A 73 19.20 -11.86 16.48
N GLY A 74 20.12 -11.73 17.44
CA GLY A 74 20.34 -12.71 18.51
C GLY A 74 21.10 -13.96 18.05
N ASN A 75 21.13 -14.98 18.92
CA ASN A 75 22.04 -16.12 18.76
C ASN A 75 21.55 -17.21 17.80
N ASN A 76 20.33 -17.08 17.25
CA ASN A 76 19.72 -18.11 16.40
C ASN A 76 19.88 -17.83 14.91
N ILE A 77 20.52 -16.72 14.54
CA ILE A 77 20.72 -16.25 13.18
C ILE A 77 22.16 -15.76 13.05
N ALA A 78 23.05 -16.59 12.52
CA ALA A 78 24.46 -16.23 12.31
C ALA A 78 24.73 -15.67 10.89
N VAL A 79 23.77 -15.81 9.98
CA VAL A 79 23.79 -15.20 8.65
C VAL A 79 22.63 -14.22 8.54
N GLU A 80 22.84 -13.03 9.11
CA GLU A 80 21.83 -12.01 9.34
C GLU A 80 21.37 -11.33 8.04
N MET A 81 22.29 -11.10 7.11
CA MET A 81 22.05 -10.31 5.88
C MET A 81 22.58 -11.05 4.64
N PRO A 82 22.03 -12.23 4.29
CA PRO A 82 22.54 -13.06 3.19
C PRO A 82 22.58 -12.36 1.83
N HIS A 83 21.59 -11.53 1.47
CA HIS A 83 21.57 -10.82 0.19
C HIS A 83 22.68 -9.77 0.13
N THR A 84 22.78 -8.93 1.16
CA THR A 84 23.82 -7.90 1.26
C THR A 84 25.22 -8.52 1.29
N ARG A 85 25.43 -9.58 2.08
CA ARG A 85 26.72 -10.30 2.15
C ARG A 85 27.13 -10.91 0.82
N MET A 86 26.19 -11.48 0.08
CA MET A 86 26.48 -12.14 -1.19
C MET A 86 26.70 -11.13 -2.32
N VAL A 87 25.80 -10.16 -2.46
CA VAL A 87 25.80 -9.23 -3.61
C VAL A 87 26.85 -8.14 -3.44
N ILE A 88 26.96 -7.57 -2.24
CA ILE A 88 27.87 -6.45 -1.94
C ILE A 88 29.23 -6.95 -1.46
N GLY A 89 29.30 -8.16 -0.90
CA GLY A 89 30.51 -8.67 -0.25
C GLY A 89 30.75 -8.03 1.13
N MET A 90 29.71 -7.47 1.75
CA MET A 90 29.79 -6.72 3.01
C MET A 90 29.02 -7.43 4.12
N LYS A 91 29.62 -7.54 5.31
CA LYS A 91 28.91 -7.90 6.54
C LYS A 91 28.55 -6.62 7.29
N PRO A 92 27.31 -6.11 7.19
CA PRO A 92 26.91 -4.95 7.99
C PRO A 92 26.78 -5.34 9.46
N GLU A 93 27.21 -4.45 10.35
CA GLU A 93 27.13 -4.63 11.81
C GLU A 93 26.30 -3.52 12.48
N THR A 94 26.02 -2.42 11.78
CA THR A 94 25.26 -1.27 12.27
C THR A 94 24.33 -0.66 11.20
N LEU A 95 23.43 0.24 11.58
CA LEU A 95 22.58 0.99 10.62
C LEU A 95 23.40 1.82 9.63
N GLU A 96 24.54 2.37 10.04
CA GLU A 96 25.46 3.10 9.16
C GLU A 96 26.09 2.21 8.08
N ASP A 97 26.37 0.94 8.39
CA ASP A 97 26.82 -0.02 7.37
C ASP A 97 25.71 -0.32 6.35
N LEU A 98 24.43 -0.29 6.77
CA LEU A 98 23.30 -0.47 5.87
C LEU A 98 23.14 0.69 4.88
N GLU A 99 23.42 1.93 5.29
CA GLU A 99 23.47 3.07 4.37
C GLU A 99 24.55 2.86 3.30
N THR A 100 25.74 2.41 3.70
CA THR A 100 26.83 2.11 2.78
C THR A 100 26.42 1.05 1.75
N ALA A 101 25.70 0.00 2.18
CA ALA A 101 25.15 -0.99 1.26
C ALA A 101 24.06 -0.41 0.35
N MET A 102 23.22 0.50 0.86
CA MET A 102 22.16 1.17 0.10
C MET A 102 22.72 2.07 -1.01
N GLU A 103 23.92 2.65 -0.85
CA GLU A 103 24.58 3.43 -1.90
C GLU A 103 24.74 2.62 -3.20
N TRP A 104 25.10 1.33 -3.11
CA TRP A 104 25.21 0.46 -4.28
C TRP A 104 23.85 0.23 -4.94
N VAL A 105 22.79 0.07 -4.14
CA VAL A 105 21.41 -0.10 -4.64
C VAL A 105 20.99 1.13 -5.45
N HIS A 106 21.17 2.32 -4.87
CA HIS A 106 20.84 3.60 -5.53
C HIS A 106 21.68 3.83 -6.80
N PHE A 107 22.98 3.57 -6.74
CA PHE A 107 23.87 3.66 -7.89
C PHE A 107 23.41 2.74 -9.03
N THR A 108 23.13 1.48 -8.70
CA THR A 108 22.73 0.46 -9.68
C THR A 108 21.40 0.83 -10.34
N ILE A 109 20.37 1.15 -9.54
CA ILE A 109 19.05 1.55 -10.06
C ILE A 109 19.17 2.76 -10.97
N THR A 110 19.98 3.76 -10.60
CA THR A 110 20.17 4.98 -11.40
C THR A 110 20.72 4.66 -12.80
N HIS A 111 21.72 3.78 -12.88
CA HIS A 111 22.31 3.38 -14.17
C HIS A 111 21.36 2.52 -15.01
N LEU A 112 20.60 1.63 -14.38
CA LEU A 112 19.60 0.81 -15.08
C LEU A 112 18.46 1.67 -15.62
N LEU A 113 17.91 2.58 -14.82
CA LEU A 113 16.87 3.49 -15.28
C LEU A 113 17.35 4.40 -16.42
N ALA A 114 18.61 4.86 -16.37
CA ALA A 114 19.22 5.61 -17.47
C ALA A 114 19.31 4.79 -18.77
N SER A 115 19.52 3.48 -18.66
CA SER A 115 19.50 2.51 -19.77
C SER A 115 18.12 2.40 -20.43
N GLY A 116 17.03 2.63 -19.68
CA GLY A 116 15.66 2.69 -20.19
C GLY A 116 15.36 3.90 -21.09
N HIS A 117 16.26 4.89 -21.19
CA HIS A 117 16.05 6.06 -22.03
C HIS A 117 16.02 5.71 -23.53
N THR A 118 15.43 6.58 -24.35
CA THR A 118 15.45 6.44 -25.81
C THR A 118 16.88 6.51 -26.35
N GLY A 119 17.26 5.54 -27.18
CA GLY A 119 18.55 5.49 -27.88
C GLY A 119 19.71 4.87 -27.10
N GLN A 120 19.41 4.05 -26.10
CA GLN A 120 20.40 3.38 -25.24
C GLN A 120 20.59 1.91 -25.67
N GLU A 121 20.18 0.96 -24.83
CA GLU A 121 20.25 -0.46 -25.14
C GLU A 121 19.34 -0.82 -26.33
N SER A 122 19.80 -1.74 -27.17
CA SER A 122 19.14 -2.17 -28.39
C SER A 122 18.86 -3.67 -28.42
N ASN A 123 19.52 -4.45 -27.54
CA ASN A 123 19.36 -5.88 -27.45
C ASN A 123 18.40 -6.26 -26.31
N TYR A 124 17.39 -7.07 -26.65
CA TYR A 124 16.39 -7.51 -25.67
C TYR A 124 17.00 -8.39 -24.56
N LEU A 125 17.99 -9.24 -24.84
CA LEU A 125 18.65 -10.06 -23.80
C LEU A 125 19.46 -9.21 -22.83
N ASP A 126 20.06 -8.12 -23.30
CA ASP A 126 20.78 -7.20 -22.43
C ASP A 126 19.82 -6.40 -21.54
N PHE A 127 18.60 -6.08 -21.99
CA PHE A 127 17.51 -5.57 -21.12
C PHE A 127 17.08 -6.62 -20.08
N GLU A 128 16.99 -7.90 -20.44
CA GLU A 128 16.66 -8.97 -19.49
C GLU A 128 17.76 -9.16 -18.43
N ALA A 129 19.02 -9.13 -18.82
CA ALA A 129 20.16 -9.19 -17.90
C ALA A 129 20.14 -8.03 -16.90
N LYS A 130 19.82 -6.82 -17.37
CA LYS A 130 19.63 -5.63 -16.55
C LYS A 130 18.41 -5.74 -15.63
N SER A 131 17.33 -6.37 -16.09
CA SER A 131 16.15 -6.66 -15.25
C SER A 131 16.51 -7.61 -14.10
N PHE A 132 17.34 -8.62 -14.33
CA PHE A 132 17.86 -9.48 -13.26
C PHE A 132 18.75 -8.70 -12.28
N LEU A 133 19.58 -7.78 -12.77
CA LEU A 133 20.40 -6.93 -11.90
C LEU A 133 19.53 -5.98 -11.05
N ALA A 134 18.46 -5.42 -11.61
CA ALA A 134 17.47 -4.68 -10.83
C ALA A 134 16.84 -5.54 -9.73
N GLY A 135 16.55 -6.83 -10.00
CA GLY A 135 16.04 -7.76 -9.00
C GLY A 135 17.04 -8.07 -7.87
N LEU A 136 18.35 -8.06 -8.15
CA LEU A 136 19.37 -8.16 -7.10
C LEU A 136 19.40 -6.90 -6.24
N ALA A 137 19.35 -5.72 -6.86
CA ALA A 137 19.25 -4.44 -6.15
C ALA A 137 17.99 -4.37 -5.27
N ASP A 138 16.85 -4.83 -5.79
CA ASP A 138 15.59 -4.94 -5.07
C ASP A 138 15.70 -5.83 -3.83
N SER A 139 16.30 -7.01 -3.98
CA SER A 139 16.48 -7.96 -2.87
C SER A 139 17.35 -7.38 -1.75
N VAL A 140 18.43 -6.66 -2.10
CA VAL A 140 19.28 -5.97 -1.13
C VAL A 140 18.52 -4.82 -0.45
N GLY A 141 17.78 -4.01 -1.23
CA GLY A 141 16.97 -2.92 -0.69
C GLY A 141 15.90 -3.38 0.30
N MET A 142 15.19 -4.47 -0.02
CA MET A 142 14.20 -5.09 0.88
C MET A 142 14.85 -5.63 2.16
N GLU A 143 15.99 -6.33 2.04
CA GLU A 143 16.69 -6.87 3.20
C GLU A 143 17.17 -5.75 4.15
N ILE A 144 17.74 -4.68 3.60
CA ILE A 144 18.15 -3.49 4.36
C ILE A 144 16.94 -2.85 5.07
N SER A 145 15.85 -2.64 4.33
CA SER A 145 14.62 -2.01 4.86
C SER A 145 14.09 -2.77 6.07
N ASP A 146 13.92 -4.09 5.94
CA ASP A 146 13.34 -4.89 7.01
C ASP A 146 14.31 -5.06 8.19
N ALA A 147 15.60 -5.22 7.93
CA ALA A 147 16.61 -5.33 8.98
C ALA A 147 16.66 -4.08 9.86
N ALA A 148 16.63 -2.90 9.26
CA ALA A 148 16.66 -1.62 9.98
C ALA A 148 15.49 -1.49 10.96
N GLN A 149 14.26 -1.73 10.50
CA GLN A 149 13.09 -1.67 11.37
C GLN A 149 13.05 -2.78 12.41
N ILE A 150 13.53 -4.00 12.09
CA ILE A 150 13.60 -5.09 13.07
C ILE A 150 14.44 -4.68 14.28
N VAL A 151 15.66 -4.20 14.04
CA VAL A 151 16.59 -3.91 15.14
C VAL A 151 16.22 -2.63 15.88
N ALA A 152 15.69 -1.63 15.20
CA ALA A 152 15.40 -0.34 15.83
C ALA A 152 14.05 -0.33 16.56
N TYR A 153 13.01 -0.95 15.99
CA TYR A 153 11.68 -1.02 16.63
C TYR A 153 11.48 -2.29 17.46
N GLY A 154 12.44 -3.22 17.44
CA GLY A 154 12.36 -4.47 18.20
C GLY A 154 11.29 -5.43 17.67
N PHE A 155 11.13 -5.49 16.34
CA PHE A 155 10.20 -6.46 15.73
C PHE A 155 10.67 -7.90 15.98
N PRO A 156 9.77 -8.89 15.79
CA PRO A 156 10.16 -10.29 15.93
C PRO A 156 11.33 -10.70 15.03
N MET A 157 12.29 -11.43 15.61
CA MET A 157 13.54 -11.89 14.97
C MET A 157 13.49 -13.40 14.74
N GLY A 158 12.66 -13.79 13.79
CA GLY A 158 12.45 -15.18 13.41
C GLY A 158 11.75 -16.02 14.47
N ASP A 159 10.93 -15.44 15.34
CA ASP A 159 10.20 -16.25 16.33
C ASP A 159 9.06 -17.04 15.68
N PRO A 160 8.98 -18.38 15.84
CA PRO A 160 7.86 -19.14 15.30
C PRO A 160 6.53 -18.84 16.03
N ASP A 161 6.57 -18.38 17.28
CA ASP A 161 5.41 -18.14 18.13
C ASP A 161 5.15 -16.64 18.35
N VAL A 162 5.15 -15.88 17.26
CA VAL A 162 4.69 -14.48 17.27
C VAL A 162 3.17 -14.39 17.42
N PRO A 163 2.66 -13.26 17.96
CA PRO A 163 1.23 -13.06 18.17
C PRO A 163 0.38 -13.32 16.92
N ILE A 164 -0.83 -13.82 17.16
CA ILE A 164 -1.91 -13.84 16.18
C ILE A 164 -2.68 -12.53 16.32
N VAL A 165 -2.83 -11.81 15.21
CA VAL A 165 -3.52 -10.52 15.13
C VAL A 165 -4.80 -10.64 14.32
N GLU A 166 -5.75 -9.74 14.58
CA GLU A 166 -7.03 -9.73 13.88
C GLU A 166 -6.90 -9.20 12.45
N LEU A 167 -7.61 -9.84 11.52
CA LEU A 167 -7.63 -9.53 10.09
C LEU A 167 -9.07 -9.39 9.59
N GLY A 168 -9.34 -8.35 8.81
CA GLY A 168 -10.58 -8.12 8.07
C GLY A 168 -11.29 -6.83 8.46
N MET A 169 -12.14 -6.33 7.56
CA MET A 169 -12.84 -5.05 7.72
C MET A 169 -13.81 -5.02 8.90
N GLY A 170 -14.26 -6.18 9.38
CA GLY A 170 -15.18 -6.27 10.51
C GLY A 170 -14.52 -6.18 11.88
N THR A 171 -13.19 -6.13 11.98
CA THR A 171 -12.44 -6.30 13.24
C THR A 171 -12.38 -5.04 14.11
N LEU A 172 -12.46 -3.85 13.51
CA LEU A 172 -12.40 -2.59 14.26
C LEU A 172 -13.65 -2.37 15.13
N ASP A 173 -13.45 -1.92 16.38
CA ASP A 173 -14.49 -1.48 17.30
C ASP A 173 -14.90 -0.04 16.98
N THR A 174 -15.70 0.08 15.93
CA THR A 174 -16.18 1.37 15.44
C THR A 174 -17.30 1.94 16.32
N GLU A 175 -17.90 1.14 17.20
CA GLU A 175 -19.01 1.58 18.05
C GLU A 175 -18.51 2.37 19.26
N LYS A 176 -17.49 1.85 19.95
CA LYS A 176 -17.03 2.43 21.23
C LYS A 176 -15.79 3.31 21.08
N LYS A 177 -14.91 3.01 20.13
CA LYS A 177 -13.61 3.67 19.98
C LYS A 177 -13.55 4.56 18.75
N ALA A 178 -12.83 5.67 18.82
CA ALA A 178 -12.45 6.43 17.62
C ALA A 178 -11.53 5.56 16.76
N THR A 179 -11.69 5.61 15.45
CA THR A 179 -10.97 4.71 14.56
C THR A 179 -10.06 5.45 13.60
N ILE A 180 -8.85 4.96 13.45
CA ILE A 180 -7.88 5.50 12.50
C ILE A 180 -7.57 4.43 11.48
N LEU A 181 -7.72 4.77 10.20
CA LEU A 181 -7.30 3.94 9.09
C LEU A 181 -5.97 4.43 8.54
N MET A 182 -4.95 3.57 8.61
CA MET A 182 -3.67 3.78 7.96
C MET A 182 -3.58 3.05 6.63
N ILE A 183 -2.93 3.64 5.63
CA ILE A 183 -2.75 3.01 4.31
C ILE A 183 -1.35 3.30 3.77
N GLY A 184 -0.59 2.23 3.48
CA GLY A 184 0.71 2.32 2.81
C GLY A 184 1.70 1.25 3.28
N HIS A 185 2.96 1.63 3.42
CA HIS A 185 4.14 0.80 3.70
C HIS A 185 5.04 1.36 4.82
N ASN A 186 5.36 2.65 4.83
CA ASN A 186 6.27 3.20 5.84
C ASN A 186 5.59 3.28 7.21
N VAL A 187 6.06 2.45 8.14
CA VAL A 187 5.43 2.27 9.45
C VAL A 187 5.76 3.39 10.45
N ALA A 188 6.73 4.26 10.18
CA ALA A 188 7.20 5.26 11.15
C ALA A 188 6.06 6.13 11.73
N PRO A 189 5.16 6.74 10.93
CA PRO A 189 4.01 7.47 11.46
C PRO A 189 3.07 6.61 12.31
N GLY A 190 2.97 5.32 12.01
CA GLY A 190 2.15 4.37 12.76
C GLY A 190 2.75 4.01 14.12
N VAL A 191 4.08 3.85 14.18
CA VAL A 191 4.81 3.66 15.44
C VAL A 191 4.63 4.89 16.33
N GLU A 192 4.84 6.10 15.82
CA GLU A 192 4.66 7.33 16.61
C GLU A 192 3.22 7.53 17.08
N LEU A 193 2.25 7.16 16.25
CA LEU A 193 0.84 7.16 16.61
C LEU A 193 0.57 6.25 17.80
N VAL A 194 1.07 5.02 17.77
CA VAL A 194 0.90 4.05 18.86
C VAL A 194 1.61 4.51 20.13
N ASP A 195 2.84 5.03 20.01
CA ASP A 195 3.59 5.53 21.16
C ASP A 195 2.84 6.69 21.82
N TYR A 196 2.32 7.64 21.03
CA TYR A 196 1.47 8.71 21.55
C TYR A 196 0.22 8.18 22.28
N MET A 197 -0.46 7.18 21.71
CA MET A 197 -1.61 6.54 22.36
C MET A 197 -1.24 5.92 23.70
N ARG A 198 -0.11 5.21 23.79
CA ARG A 198 0.39 4.61 25.04
C ARG A 198 0.74 5.67 26.08
N GLU A 199 1.44 6.73 25.68
CA GLU A 199 1.82 7.84 26.56
C GLU A 199 0.62 8.57 27.15
N LYS A 200 -0.46 8.71 26.38
CA LYS A 200 -1.69 9.38 26.82
C LYS A 200 -2.73 8.45 27.45
N GLY A 201 -2.54 7.13 27.34
CA GLY A 201 -3.51 6.14 27.83
C GLY A 201 -4.75 5.97 26.95
N TYR A 202 -4.67 6.29 25.65
CA TYR A 202 -5.79 6.26 24.70
C TYR A 202 -6.04 4.90 24.05
N GLU A 203 -5.36 3.83 24.46
CA GLU A 203 -5.53 2.48 23.90
C GLU A 203 -6.97 1.93 24.02
N ASN A 204 -7.73 2.41 25.01
CA ASN A 204 -9.14 2.06 25.20
C ASN A 204 -10.10 3.02 24.48
N GLU A 205 -9.62 4.14 23.97
CA GLU A 205 -10.41 5.18 23.31
C GLU A 205 -10.24 5.17 21.79
N VAL A 206 -9.09 4.71 21.30
CA VAL A 206 -8.75 4.68 19.87
C VAL A 206 -8.46 3.25 19.44
N ASP A 207 -8.95 2.90 18.26
CA ASP A 207 -8.71 1.63 17.58
C ASP A 207 -8.02 1.90 16.24
N VAL A 208 -6.95 1.16 15.96
CA VAL A 208 -6.08 1.43 14.81
C VAL A 208 -6.15 0.27 13.84
N GLY A 209 -6.59 0.56 12.63
CA GLY A 209 -6.60 -0.39 11.54
C GLY A 209 -5.74 0.10 10.40
N ALA A 210 -5.15 -0.84 9.66
CA ALA A 210 -4.25 -0.52 8.58
C ALA A 210 -4.48 -1.41 7.35
N ILE A 211 -4.14 -0.89 6.17
CA ILE A 211 -4.22 -1.59 4.87
C ILE A 211 -2.85 -1.57 4.20
N CYS A 212 -2.51 -2.66 3.49
CA CYS A 212 -1.21 -2.91 2.84
C CYS A 212 -0.08 -3.23 3.86
N CYS A 213 1.19 -3.06 3.47
CA CYS A 213 2.33 -3.52 4.25
C CYS A 213 2.47 -2.81 5.60
N THR A 214 2.08 -1.53 5.70
CA THR A 214 2.06 -0.79 6.98
C THR A 214 1.19 -1.49 8.02
N ALA A 215 0.16 -2.26 7.60
CA ALA A 215 -0.63 -3.08 8.51
C ALA A 215 0.15 -4.26 9.10
N LEU A 216 0.98 -4.89 8.28
CA LEU A 216 1.84 -5.99 8.71
C LEU A 216 2.94 -5.46 9.63
N ASP A 217 3.56 -4.34 9.29
CA ASP A 217 4.63 -3.76 10.11
C ASP A 217 4.11 -3.18 11.42
N LEU A 218 2.97 -2.48 11.40
CA LEU A 218 2.38 -1.95 12.63
C LEU A 218 1.99 -3.07 13.60
N THR A 219 1.50 -4.21 13.09
CA THR A 219 1.15 -5.35 13.94
C THR A 219 2.36 -6.14 14.47
N ARG A 220 3.56 -5.92 13.91
CA ARG A 220 4.82 -6.39 14.50
C ARG A 220 5.23 -5.55 15.71
N TYR A 221 4.84 -4.27 15.74
CA TYR A 221 5.08 -3.34 16.85
C TYR A 221 3.98 -3.35 17.92
N TYR A 222 2.73 -3.46 17.48
CA TYR A 222 1.53 -3.31 18.29
C TYR A 222 0.49 -4.36 17.91
N SER A 223 0.46 -5.46 18.64
CA SER A 223 -0.43 -6.60 18.35
C SER A 223 -1.93 -6.31 18.49
N SER A 224 -2.30 -5.18 19.12
CA SER A 224 -3.69 -4.72 19.20
C SER A 224 -4.13 -3.94 17.94
N ALA A 225 -3.20 -3.54 17.05
CA ALA A 225 -3.57 -3.02 15.74
C ALA A 225 -4.21 -4.11 14.87
N LYS A 226 -5.02 -3.70 13.91
CA LYS A 226 -5.81 -4.60 13.06
C LYS A 226 -5.41 -4.50 11.60
N ILE A 227 -5.30 -5.64 10.94
CA ILE A 227 -5.11 -5.68 9.48
C ILE A 227 -6.49 -5.58 8.85
N VAL A 228 -6.83 -4.45 8.25
CA VAL A 228 -8.14 -4.26 7.62
C VAL A 228 -8.24 -5.03 6.31
N GLY A 229 -7.15 -5.10 5.53
CA GLY A 229 -7.09 -5.86 4.29
C GLY A 229 -5.94 -5.46 3.37
N SER A 230 -6.09 -5.79 2.09
CA SER A 230 -5.15 -5.43 1.02
C SER A 230 -5.60 -4.17 0.25
N LEU A 231 -4.81 -3.75 -0.75
CA LEU A 231 -5.14 -2.66 -1.68
C LEU A 231 -6.60 -2.71 -2.18
N SER A 232 -7.11 -3.91 -2.48
CA SER A 232 -8.47 -4.13 -2.98
C SER A 232 -9.58 -3.92 -1.94
N ARG A 233 -9.30 -3.28 -0.80
CA ARG A 233 -10.26 -2.97 0.27
C ARG A 233 -10.23 -1.51 0.71
N GLN A 234 -9.37 -0.67 0.13
CA GLN A 234 -9.19 0.71 0.57
C GLN A 234 -10.43 1.58 0.38
N MET A 235 -10.98 1.64 -0.83
CA MET A 235 -12.15 2.48 -1.08
C MET A 235 -13.39 1.92 -0.39
N PHE A 236 -13.52 0.59 -0.33
CA PHE A 236 -14.56 -0.09 0.44
C PHE A 236 -14.55 0.35 1.90
N PHE A 237 -13.40 0.28 2.56
CA PHE A 237 -13.32 0.65 3.96
C PHE A 237 -13.54 2.15 4.17
N ILE A 238 -12.94 3.02 3.35
CA ILE A 238 -13.13 4.48 3.47
C ILE A 238 -14.60 4.86 3.29
N ARG A 239 -15.27 4.38 2.22
CA ARG A 239 -16.67 4.72 1.91
C ARG A 239 -17.67 4.18 2.91
N SER A 240 -17.32 3.11 3.63
CA SER A 240 -18.16 2.61 4.71
C SER A 240 -18.42 3.68 5.77
N GLY A 241 -17.51 4.66 5.90
CA GLY A 241 -17.59 5.72 6.89
C GLY A 241 -17.08 5.28 8.26
N LEU A 242 -16.56 4.06 8.37
CA LEU A 242 -16.14 3.47 9.64
C LEU A 242 -14.89 4.12 10.21
N ALA A 243 -13.92 4.51 9.37
CA ALA A 243 -12.71 5.23 9.78
C ALA A 243 -13.06 6.67 10.19
N ASP A 244 -12.71 7.09 11.41
CA ASP A 244 -12.88 8.47 11.89
C ASP A 244 -11.86 9.43 11.25
N VAL A 245 -10.62 8.97 11.04
CA VAL A 245 -9.53 9.63 10.31
C VAL A 245 -8.90 8.65 9.32
N VAL A 246 -8.48 9.15 8.15
CA VAL A 246 -7.68 8.39 7.17
C VAL A 246 -6.29 9.00 7.10
N MET A 247 -5.27 8.19 7.36
CA MET A 247 -3.86 8.56 7.27
C MET A 247 -3.17 7.73 6.20
N VAL A 248 -2.42 8.35 5.30
CA VAL A 248 -1.73 7.66 4.20
C VAL A 248 -0.25 7.98 4.18
N ASP A 249 0.56 6.97 3.87
CA ASP A 249 1.99 7.14 3.63
C ASP A 249 2.32 7.08 2.11
N GLU A 250 3.00 6.05 1.64
CA GLU A 250 3.46 5.79 0.29
C GLU A 250 3.10 4.37 -0.20
N GLN A 251 3.15 4.19 -1.52
CA GLN A 251 3.06 2.90 -2.22
C GLN A 251 1.74 2.13 -2.02
N CYS A 252 1.18 1.63 -3.12
CA CYS A 252 -0.13 0.96 -3.14
C CYS A 252 -1.22 1.74 -2.38
N VAL A 253 -1.19 3.07 -2.40
CA VAL A 253 -2.29 3.92 -1.91
C VAL A 253 -3.15 4.27 -3.10
N ASN A 254 -4.45 3.99 -3.03
CA ASN A 254 -5.38 4.39 -4.06
C ASN A 254 -5.46 5.92 -4.11
N LEU A 255 -5.12 6.51 -5.26
CA LEU A 255 -5.03 7.97 -5.41
C LEU A 255 -6.37 8.70 -5.26
N ARG A 256 -7.50 7.97 -5.22
CA ARG A 256 -8.82 8.53 -4.90
C ARG A 256 -9.14 8.49 -3.40
N SER A 257 -8.23 8.03 -2.54
CA SER A 257 -8.46 7.90 -1.09
C SER A 257 -8.90 9.22 -0.45
N TYR A 258 -8.25 10.33 -0.80
CA TYR A 258 -8.63 11.67 -0.32
C TYR A 258 -10.06 12.04 -0.76
N GLU A 259 -10.39 11.88 -2.04
CA GLU A 259 -11.74 12.12 -2.54
C GLU A 259 -12.79 11.22 -1.85
N GLN A 260 -12.44 9.96 -1.58
CA GLN A 260 -13.34 9.04 -0.89
C GLN A 260 -13.55 9.43 0.58
N ALA A 261 -12.51 9.89 1.27
CA ALA A 261 -12.59 10.36 2.66
C ALA A 261 -13.50 11.58 2.78
N LYS A 262 -13.45 12.50 1.81
CA LYS A 262 -14.34 13.66 1.74
C LYS A 262 -15.82 13.28 1.67
N LEU A 263 -16.19 12.22 0.96
CA LEU A 263 -17.60 11.77 0.86
C LEU A 263 -18.20 11.42 2.22
N VAL A 264 -17.37 10.93 3.14
CA VAL A 264 -17.75 10.53 4.50
C VAL A 264 -17.37 11.57 5.56
N ASN A 265 -16.86 12.73 5.15
CA ASN A 265 -16.32 13.78 6.02
C ASN A 265 -15.19 13.30 6.95
N ALA A 266 -14.42 12.28 6.57
CA ALA A 266 -13.26 11.84 7.35
C ALA A 266 -12.08 12.77 7.08
N PRO A 267 -11.45 13.39 8.10
CA PRO A 267 -10.21 14.11 7.93
C PRO A 267 -9.13 13.22 7.33
N PHE A 268 -8.35 13.80 6.42
CA PHE A 268 -7.32 13.08 5.67
C PHE A 268 -5.92 13.63 5.97
N ILE A 269 -4.97 12.76 6.30
CA ILE A 269 -3.59 13.15 6.62
C ILE A 269 -2.65 12.39 5.69
N ALA A 270 -1.92 13.11 4.85
CA ALA A 270 -0.79 12.54 4.12
C ALA A 270 0.49 12.73 4.93
N THR A 271 1.34 11.70 4.99
CA THR A 271 2.52 11.70 5.86
C THR A 271 3.84 11.45 5.12
N ASN A 272 3.83 11.51 3.79
CA ASN A 272 5.00 11.16 2.99
C ASN A 272 5.07 12.03 1.71
N GLU A 273 6.27 12.49 1.38
CA GLU A 273 6.54 13.36 0.23
C GLU A 273 6.26 12.68 -1.12
N LYS A 274 6.27 11.35 -1.17
CA LYS A 274 5.93 10.59 -2.38
C LYS A 274 4.43 10.64 -2.69
N ILE A 275 3.58 10.94 -1.71
CA ILE A 275 2.12 11.12 -1.86
C ILE A 275 1.65 12.36 -1.08
N MET A 276 1.89 13.55 -1.64
CA MET A 276 1.41 14.80 -1.04
C MET A 276 -0.05 15.14 -1.38
N GLY A 277 -0.57 14.59 -2.48
CA GLY A 277 -1.98 14.77 -2.89
C GLY A 277 -2.42 16.21 -3.18
N GLY A 278 -1.48 17.17 -3.31
CA GLY A 278 -1.80 18.59 -3.43
C GLY A 278 -2.38 19.21 -2.14
N LEU A 279 -2.23 18.54 -1.01
CA LEU A 279 -2.71 19.01 0.30
C LEU A 279 -1.83 20.16 0.82
N PRO A 280 -2.39 21.08 1.62
CA PRO A 280 -1.60 22.11 2.28
C PRO A 280 -0.58 21.46 3.23
N ASN A 281 0.69 21.82 3.07
CA ASN A 281 1.75 21.41 4.00
C ASN A 281 1.61 22.21 5.30
N ARG A 282 1.34 21.49 6.39
CA ARG A 282 1.20 22.05 7.75
C ARG A 282 2.26 21.49 8.69
N THR A 283 3.36 20.94 8.16
CA THR A 283 4.41 20.28 8.96
C THR A 283 5.00 21.22 10.02
N GLU A 284 5.12 22.51 9.73
CA GLU A 284 5.70 23.50 10.66
C GLU A 284 4.66 24.16 11.59
N ASP A 285 3.38 23.98 11.34
CA ASP A 285 2.31 24.61 12.11
C ASP A 285 2.13 23.96 13.49
N PRO A 286 1.58 24.68 14.49
CA PRO A 286 1.23 24.08 15.78
C PRO A 286 0.20 22.96 15.61
N SER A 287 0.42 21.81 16.26
CA SER A 287 -0.46 20.63 16.13
C SER A 287 -1.91 20.97 16.46
N GLU A 288 -2.13 21.79 17.48
CA GLU A 288 -3.43 22.21 17.99
C GLU A 288 -4.24 22.97 16.94
N GLU A 289 -3.60 23.86 16.17
CA GLU A 289 -4.25 24.59 15.08
C GLU A 289 -4.65 23.65 13.93
N ILE A 290 -3.80 22.66 13.63
CA ILE A 290 -4.10 21.66 12.60
C ILE A 290 -5.30 20.81 13.04
N ILE A 291 -5.30 20.35 14.29
CA ILE A 291 -6.39 19.54 14.86
C ILE A 291 -7.69 20.32 14.81
N ASP A 292 -7.71 21.59 15.22
CA ASP A 292 -8.92 22.41 15.24
C ASP A 292 -9.44 22.70 13.81
N ASP A 293 -8.55 22.94 12.84
CA ASP A 293 -8.92 23.11 11.44
C ASP A 293 -9.56 21.84 10.84
N LEU A 294 -9.01 20.67 11.15
CA LEU A 294 -9.55 19.37 10.70
C LEU A 294 -10.89 19.04 11.39
N VAL A 295 -10.99 19.26 12.71
CA VAL A 295 -12.20 18.95 13.49
C VAL A 295 -13.35 19.87 13.11
N SER A 296 -13.08 21.16 12.85
CA SER A 296 -14.09 22.13 12.42
C SER A 296 -14.54 21.95 10.97
N GLY A 297 -13.81 21.17 10.16
CA GLY A 297 -14.03 21.04 8.72
C GLY A 297 -13.58 22.27 7.92
N LYS A 298 -12.76 23.16 8.51
CA LYS A 298 -12.12 24.26 7.78
C LYS A 298 -11.12 23.71 6.75
N MET A 299 -10.51 22.57 7.04
CA MET A 299 -9.73 21.78 6.09
C MET A 299 -10.19 20.33 6.11
N ASP A 300 -10.32 19.72 4.92
CA ASP A 300 -10.66 18.30 4.79
C ASP A 300 -9.42 17.40 4.87
N GLY A 301 -8.23 17.96 4.66
CA GLY A 301 -6.98 17.22 4.78
C GLY A 301 -5.74 18.07 4.70
N VAL A 302 -4.62 17.50 5.17
CA VAL A 302 -3.33 18.17 5.36
C VAL A 302 -2.17 17.23 5.05
N LEU A 303 -1.02 17.82 4.74
CA LEU A 303 0.27 17.11 4.67
C LEU A 303 1.08 17.41 5.94
N ILE A 304 1.57 16.37 6.60
CA ILE A 304 2.42 16.45 7.80
C ILE A 304 3.58 15.45 7.63
N LEU A 305 4.78 15.94 7.35
CA LEU A 305 5.95 15.10 7.08
C LEU A 305 6.68 14.63 8.35
N ASP A 306 6.46 15.31 9.48
CA ASP A 306 6.98 14.89 10.78
C ASP A 306 6.14 13.72 11.35
N PRO A 307 6.71 12.51 11.52
CA PRO A 307 5.96 11.34 11.98
C PRO A 307 5.35 11.51 13.38
N ILE A 308 6.05 12.20 14.29
CA ILE A 308 5.60 12.42 15.68
C ILE A 308 4.36 13.31 15.69
N LYS A 309 4.43 14.43 14.95
CA LYS A 309 3.32 15.36 14.77
C LYS A 309 2.14 14.69 14.07
N ALA A 310 2.40 13.89 13.03
CA ALA A 310 1.36 13.16 12.32
C ALA A 310 0.60 12.20 13.26
N GLY A 311 1.32 11.42 14.08
CA GLY A 311 0.74 10.51 15.07
C GLY A 311 -0.16 11.24 16.08
N LYS A 312 0.35 12.32 16.69
CA LYS A 312 -0.42 13.16 17.61
C LYS A 312 -1.69 13.73 16.96
N VAL A 313 -1.55 14.36 15.78
CA VAL A 313 -2.68 14.99 15.08
C VAL A 313 -3.73 13.95 14.71
N ALA A 314 -3.34 12.78 14.21
CA ALA A 314 -4.27 11.72 13.86
C ALA A 314 -5.10 11.24 15.07
N VAL A 315 -4.46 10.99 16.21
CA VAL A 315 -5.11 10.51 17.44
C VAL A 315 -6.10 11.53 17.99
N GLU A 316 -5.63 12.75 18.22
CA GLU A 316 -6.45 13.82 18.81
C GLU A 316 -7.60 14.23 17.88
N THR A 317 -7.36 14.30 16.57
CA THR A 317 -8.43 14.56 15.60
C THR A 317 -9.46 13.43 15.62
N ALA A 318 -9.06 12.16 15.61
CA ALA A 318 -9.99 11.03 15.60
C ALA A 318 -10.93 11.03 16.81
N ILE A 319 -10.40 11.24 18.01
CA ILE A 319 -11.18 11.32 19.25
C ILE A 319 -12.20 12.47 19.17
N LYS A 320 -11.77 13.65 18.72
CA LYS A 320 -12.63 14.84 18.63
C LYS A 320 -13.69 14.73 17.52
N VAL A 321 -13.39 14.11 16.38
CA VAL A 321 -14.35 14.02 15.27
C VAL A 321 -15.38 12.91 15.42
N LYS A 322 -15.08 11.82 16.13
CA LYS A 322 -16.00 10.70 16.32
C LYS A 322 -17.43 11.13 16.73
N PRO A 323 -17.64 11.91 17.82
CA PRO A 323 -18.97 12.31 18.24
C PRO A 323 -19.67 13.25 17.25
N LEU A 324 -18.91 13.98 16.41
CA LEU A 324 -19.42 14.93 15.43
C LEU A 324 -19.84 14.22 14.12
N ARG A 325 -19.02 13.29 13.63
CA ARG A 325 -19.25 12.60 12.35
C ARG A 325 -20.35 11.55 12.41
N LYS A 326 -20.54 10.91 13.57
CA LYS A 326 -21.57 9.87 13.80
C LYS A 326 -21.58 8.78 12.70
N ALA A 327 -20.39 8.31 12.30
CA ALA A 327 -20.18 7.26 11.31
C ALA A 327 -20.92 7.48 9.97
N LYS A 328 -20.89 8.71 9.44
CA LYS A 328 -21.48 9.05 8.14
C LYS A 328 -20.96 8.11 7.04
N SER A 329 -21.85 7.34 6.44
CA SER A 329 -21.54 6.45 5.32
C SER A 329 -21.78 7.14 3.97
N ALA A 330 -20.96 6.80 2.97
CA ALA A 330 -21.20 7.20 1.58
C ALA A 330 -22.11 6.22 0.83
N ILE A 331 -22.53 5.14 1.48
CA ILE A 331 -23.39 4.10 0.91
C ILE A 331 -24.86 4.47 1.17
N PRO A 332 -25.71 4.58 0.13
CA PRO A 332 -27.14 4.80 0.32
C PRO A 332 -27.83 3.62 1.03
N ASP A 333 -29.04 3.87 1.52
CA ASP A 333 -29.91 2.80 2.01
C ASP A 333 -30.44 1.90 0.87
N LYS A 334 -31.30 0.92 1.20
CA LYS A 334 -31.85 -0.01 0.21
C LYS A 334 -32.56 0.72 -0.92
N GLN A 335 -33.41 1.69 -0.57
CA GLN A 335 -34.22 2.40 -1.54
C GLN A 335 -33.34 3.30 -2.43
N GLY A 336 -32.39 4.02 -1.85
CA GLY A 336 -31.43 4.82 -2.60
C GLY A 336 -30.58 3.98 -3.57
N CYS A 337 -30.23 2.75 -3.19
CA CYS A 337 -29.55 1.81 -4.09
C CYS A 337 -30.45 1.36 -5.26
N ILE A 338 -31.73 1.06 -4.98
CA ILE A 338 -32.73 0.72 -5.99
C ILE A 338 -32.94 1.90 -6.96
N ASP A 339 -33.12 3.11 -6.43
CA ASP A 339 -33.33 4.33 -7.22
C ASP A 339 -32.11 4.65 -8.10
N MET A 340 -30.90 4.46 -7.56
CA MET A 340 -29.67 4.56 -8.34
C MET A 340 -29.64 3.52 -9.47
N ALA A 341 -30.01 2.27 -9.19
CA ALA A 341 -30.05 1.22 -10.20
C ALA A 341 -31.07 1.50 -11.32
N TYR A 342 -32.19 2.18 -11.02
CA TYR A 342 -33.17 2.58 -12.04
C TYR A 342 -32.62 3.54 -13.10
N LYS A 343 -31.56 4.31 -12.79
CA LYS A 343 -30.85 5.14 -13.78
C LYS A 343 -30.10 4.30 -14.83
N CYS A 344 -29.82 3.03 -14.55
CA CYS A 344 -29.08 2.14 -15.45
C CYS A 344 -29.87 1.80 -16.71
N ASN A 345 -29.28 2.06 -17.87
CA ASN A 345 -29.82 1.72 -19.19
C ASN A 345 -29.22 0.44 -19.81
N GLY A 346 -28.36 -0.28 -19.08
CA GLY A 346 -27.81 -1.57 -19.53
C GLY A 346 -26.77 -1.50 -20.65
N CYS A 347 -26.06 -0.39 -20.85
CA CYS A 347 -25.13 -0.23 -21.98
C CYS A 347 -23.87 -1.12 -21.95
N GLY A 348 -23.53 -1.71 -20.79
CA GLY A 348 -22.38 -2.63 -20.64
C GLY A 348 -21.01 -1.97 -20.48
N ASN A 349 -20.93 -0.64 -20.47
CA ASN A 349 -19.67 0.10 -20.29
C ASN A 349 -18.91 -0.30 -19.02
N CYS A 350 -19.61 -0.28 -17.87
CA CYS A 350 -19.05 -0.65 -16.58
C CYS A 350 -18.44 -2.05 -16.53
N GLN A 351 -19.06 -3.02 -17.21
CA GLN A 351 -18.59 -4.40 -17.29
C GLN A 351 -17.40 -4.54 -18.25
N ARG A 352 -17.47 -3.96 -19.45
CA ARG A 352 -16.34 -3.93 -20.40
C ARG A 352 -15.10 -3.25 -19.82
N ASN A 353 -15.28 -2.26 -18.96
CA ASN A 353 -14.19 -1.55 -18.29
C ASN A 353 -13.70 -2.27 -17.01
N CYS A 354 -14.39 -3.33 -16.57
CA CYS A 354 -14.00 -4.10 -15.39
C CYS A 354 -12.78 -4.98 -15.72
N PRO A 355 -11.67 -4.89 -14.97
CA PRO A 355 -10.51 -5.74 -15.20
C PRO A 355 -10.81 -7.25 -15.11
N ASN A 356 -11.83 -7.62 -14.33
CA ASN A 356 -12.22 -9.01 -14.10
C ASN A 356 -13.48 -9.42 -14.88
N ASP A 357 -13.98 -8.56 -15.79
CA ASP A 357 -15.22 -8.79 -16.56
C ASP A 357 -16.39 -9.29 -15.71
N LEU A 358 -16.58 -8.70 -14.53
CA LEU A 358 -17.63 -9.13 -13.61
C LEU A 358 -19.02 -8.85 -14.21
N PRO A 359 -20.05 -9.68 -13.94
CA PRO A 359 -21.42 -9.52 -14.44
C PRO A 359 -22.17 -8.37 -13.76
N ILE A 360 -21.62 -7.16 -13.88
CA ILE A 360 -22.09 -5.95 -13.21
C ILE A 360 -23.46 -5.52 -13.76
N VAL A 361 -23.66 -5.62 -15.07
CA VAL A 361 -24.93 -5.20 -15.70
C VAL A 361 -26.08 -6.04 -15.18
N ASP A 362 -25.92 -7.36 -15.20
CA ASP A 362 -26.92 -8.31 -14.72
C ASP A 362 -27.23 -8.07 -13.24
N GLY A 363 -26.19 -7.83 -12.44
CA GLY A 363 -26.35 -7.48 -11.03
C GLY A 363 -27.15 -6.20 -10.82
N ILE A 364 -26.86 -5.12 -11.57
CA ILE A 364 -27.59 -3.85 -11.46
C ILE A 364 -29.05 -4.00 -11.92
N GLN A 365 -29.34 -4.80 -12.95
CA GLN A 365 -30.73 -5.03 -13.36
C GLN A 365 -31.54 -5.71 -12.25
N ARG A 366 -30.96 -6.71 -11.56
CA ARG A 366 -31.60 -7.37 -10.40
C ARG A 366 -31.84 -6.42 -9.24
N VAL A 367 -30.96 -5.44 -9.03
CA VAL A 367 -31.12 -4.44 -7.97
C VAL A 367 -32.39 -3.61 -8.16
N LYS A 368 -32.88 -3.38 -9.38
CA LYS A 368 -34.16 -2.66 -9.62
C LYS A 368 -35.35 -3.35 -8.97
N ASP A 369 -35.30 -4.68 -8.86
CA ASP A 369 -36.29 -5.52 -8.20
C ASP A 369 -35.97 -5.75 -6.71
N GLY A 370 -34.94 -5.07 -6.18
CA GLY A 370 -34.48 -5.20 -4.80
C GLY A 370 -33.65 -6.47 -4.52
N ASP A 371 -33.21 -7.18 -5.57
CA ASP A 371 -32.36 -8.37 -5.48
C ASP A 371 -30.87 -8.02 -5.67
N PHE A 372 -30.08 -8.21 -4.62
CA PHE A 372 -28.64 -7.94 -4.60
C PHE A 372 -27.78 -9.21 -4.72
N SER A 373 -28.40 -10.37 -4.98
CA SER A 373 -27.75 -11.69 -4.92
C SER A 373 -26.58 -11.90 -5.89
N ILE A 374 -26.60 -11.24 -7.05
CA ILE A 374 -25.47 -11.26 -7.99
C ILE A 374 -24.33 -10.38 -7.45
N LEU A 375 -24.65 -9.17 -6.99
CA LEU A 375 -23.64 -8.22 -6.53
C LEU A 375 -22.88 -8.71 -5.28
N ILE A 376 -23.56 -9.41 -4.36
CA ILE A 376 -22.90 -10.02 -3.19
C ILE A 376 -21.99 -11.20 -3.57
N LYS A 377 -22.28 -11.92 -4.67
CA LYS A 377 -21.45 -13.03 -5.16
C LYS A 377 -20.16 -12.51 -5.79
N ILE A 378 -20.21 -11.39 -6.50
CA ILE A 378 -19.03 -10.81 -7.17
C ILE A 378 -18.18 -9.93 -6.26
N PHE A 379 -18.66 -9.64 -5.04
CA PHE A 379 -17.97 -8.79 -4.06
C PHE A 379 -16.53 -9.23 -3.82
N ASP A 380 -16.31 -10.53 -3.58
CA ASP A 380 -14.98 -11.08 -3.30
C ASP A 380 -14.02 -10.98 -4.49
N SER A 381 -14.57 -11.01 -5.71
CA SER A 381 -13.84 -10.85 -6.97
C SER A 381 -13.68 -9.39 -7.41
N CYS A 382 -14.27 -8.44 -6.70
CA CYS A 382 -14.14 -7.02 -7.00
C CYS A 382 -12.79 -6.51 -6.51
N LEU A 383 -12.06 -5.81 -7.39
CA LEU A 383 -10.76 -5.20 -7.07
C LEU A 383 -10.87 -3.82 -6.40
N ASP A 384 -12.08 -3.34 -6.12
CA ASP A 384 -12.30 -2.04 -5.48
C ASP A 384 -11.66 -0.84 -6.23
N CYS A 385 -11.57 -0.93 -7.56
CA CYS A 385 -10.85 0.06 -8.38
C CYS A 385 -11.70 1.25 -8.87
N GLY A 386 -13.03 1.14 -8.80
CA GLY A 386 -13.97 2.19 -9.23
C GLY A 386 -13.96 2.53 -10.73
N ARG A 387 -13.24 1.79 -11.59
CA ARG A 387 -13.26 1.97 -13.06
C ARG A 387 -14.67 1.88 -13.66
N CYS A 388 -15.49 1.01 -13.09
CA CYS A 388 -16.88 0.83 -13.51
C CYS A 388 -17.76 2.06 -13.26
N GLU A 389 -17.43 2.87 -12.24
CA GLU A 389 -18.15 4.11 -11.92
C GLU A 389 -17.76 5.23 -12.88
N ALA A 390 -16.46 5.36 -13.16
CA ALA A 390 -15.92 6.41 -14.02
C ALA A 390 -16.44 6.32 -15.46
N ASP A 391 -16.80 5.11 -15.92
CA ASP A 391 -17.32 4.86 -17.28
C ASP A 391 -18.86 4.95 -17.37
N CYS A 392 -19.56 5.17 -16.24
CA CYS A 392 -21.01 5.23 -16.23
C CYS A 392 -21.54 6.59 -16.66
N MET A 393 -22.24 6.64 -17.79
CA MET A 393 -22.88 7.87 -18.31
C MET A 393 -24.24 8.22 -17.66
N LYS A 394 -24.65 7.45 -16.63
CA LYS A 394 -25.96 7.58 -15.97
C LYS A 394 -25.85 7.78 -14.46
N GLU A 395 -24.65 8.08 -13.98
CA GLU A 395 -24.38 8.31 -12.56
C GLU A 395 -24.82 7.14 -11.67
N VAL A 396 -24.75 5.92 -12.20
CA VAL A 396 -24.84 4.70 -11.41
C VAL A 396 -23.45 4.42 -10.89
N SER A 397 -23.34 4.08 -9.61
CA SER A 397 -22.09 3.67 -8.98
C SER A 397 -22.14 2.16 -8.72
N PRO A 398 -21.66 1.31 -9.65
CA PRO A 398 -21.65 -0.14 -9.45
C PRO A 398 -20.87 -0.55 -8.21
N LEU A 399 -19.77 0.13 -7.91
CA LEU A 399 -18.96 -0.15 -6.74
C LEU A 399 -19.76 0.08 -5.44
N THR A 400 -20.50 1.20 -5.33
CA THR A 400 -21.37 1.45 -4.17
C THR A 400 -22.49 0.41 -4.04
N LEU A 401 -23.07 -0.03 -5.16
CA LEU A 401 -24.08 -1.10 -5.14
C LEU A 401 -23.50 -2.45 -4.69
N ILE A 402 -22.27 -2.77 -5.12
CA ILE A 402 -21.53 -3.96 -4.65
C ILE A 402 -21.24 -3.84 -3.15
N MET A 403 -20.81 -2.67 -2.67
CA MET A 403 -20.58 -2.43 -1.24
C MET A 403 -21.85 -2.61 -0.42
N TYR A 404 -22.97 -2.02 -0.86
CA TYR A 404 -24.25 -2.18 -0.20
C TYR A 404 -24.65 -3.66 -0.15
N ALA A 405 -24.51 -4.38 -1.27
CA ALA A 405 -24.80 -5.82 -1.33
C ALA A 405 -23.91 -6.63 -0.36
N GLY A 406 -22.63 -6.28 -0.27
CA GLY A 406 -21.63 -6.94 0.57
C GLY A 406 -21.62 -6.53 2.04
N ARG A 407 -22.41 -5.56 2.48
CA ARG A 407 -22.31 -4.96 3.83
C ARG A 407 -22.31 -5.96 5.00
N GLU A 408 -23.12 -7.02 4.91
CA GLU A 408 -23.16 -8.07 5.94
C GLU A 408 -21.93 -8.99 5.87
N LYS A 409 -21.37 -9.23 4.66
CA LYS A 409 -20.08 -9.91 4.54
C LYS A 409 -19.00 -9.05 5.19
N ILE A 410 -18.89 -7.78 4.82
CA ILE A 410 -17.90 -6.83 5.35
C ILE A 410 -17.89 -6.81 6.89
N ARG A 411 -19.08 -6.71 7.52
CA ARG A 411 -19.21 -6.73 8.99
C ARG A 411 -18.72 -8.02 9.64
N ASN A 412 -18.84 -9.14 8.92
CA ASN A 412 -18.48 -10.48 9.40
C ASN A 412 -17.12 -10.95 8.86
N GLU A 413 -16.40 -10.13 8.08
CA GLU A 413 -15.02 -10.40 7.68
C GLU A 413 -14.10 -10.24 8.89
N LYS A 414 -14.00 -11.33 9.65
CA LYS A 414 -13.17 -11.47 10.84
C LYS A 414 -12.38 -12.76 10.74
N PHE A 415 -11.07 -12.60 10.63
CA PHE A 415 -10.09 -13.65 10.47
C PHE A 415 -8.91 -13.35 11.39
N ASN A 416 -7.93 -14.25 11.36
CA ASN A 416 -6.70 -14.15 12.11
C ASN A 416 -5.51 -14.24 11.16
N CYS A 417 -4.46 -13.48 11.44
CA CYS A 417 -3.19 -13.52 10.73
C CYS A 417 -2.06 -13.65 11.75
N ARG A 418 -1.02 -14.43 11.44
CA ARG A 418 0.19 -14.44 12.27
C ARG A 418 0.99 -13.19 11.94
N ALA A 419 1.42 -12.43 12.94
CA ALA A 419 2.25 -11.26 12.74
C ALA A 419 3.55 -11.59 11.97
N GLY A 420 4.15 -10.58 11.33
CA GLY A 420 5.40 -10.76 10.59
C GLY A 420 6.52 -11.25 11.50
N ARG A 421 6.97 -12.49 11.32
CA ARG A 421 7.95 -13.12 12.22
C ARG A 421 9.40 -12.70 12.01
N GLY A 422 9.71 -11.98 10.94
CA GLY A 422 11.09 -11.66 10.53
C GLY A 422 11.81 -12.85 9.87
N PRO A 423 13.16 -12.89 9.92
CA PRO A 423 13.99 -13.84 9.17
C PRO A 423 13.82 -15.31 9.61
N ILE A 424 14.25 -16.25 8.78
CA ILE A 424 14.29 -17.68 9.13
C ILE A 424 15.49 -17.94 10.04
N ARG A 425 15.32 -18.75 11.09
CA ARG A 425 16.43 -19.12 11.99
C ARG A 425 17.36 -20.16 11.35
N ASP A 426 18.65 -20.12 11.69
CA ASP A 426 19.63 -21.10 11.21
C ASP A 426 19.30 -22.53 11.66
N THR A 427 18.63 -22.68 12.80
CA THR A 427 18.10 -23.97 13.27
C THR A 427 17.04 -24.52 12.33
N GLU A 428 16.15 -23.67 11.81
CA GLU A 428 15.13 -24.06 10.83
C GLU A 428 15.78 -24.44 9.50
N ILE A 429 16.74 -23.64 9.02
CA ILE A 429 17.51 -23.95 7.80
C ILE A 429 18.21 -25.30 7.93
N ARG A 430 18.84 -25.61 9.07
CA ARG A 430 19.47 -26.92 9.31
C ARG A 430 18.47 -28.08 9.31
N ASN A 431 17.25 -27.85 9.78
CA ASN A 431 16.21 -28.88 9.83
C ASN A 431 15.66 -29.20 8.43
N VAL A 432 15.48 -28.19 7.57
CA VAL A 432 14.86 -28.37 6.25
C VAL A 432 15.86 -28.42 5.09
N GLY A 433 17.13 -28.09 5.31
CA GLY A 433 18.14 -27.99 4.26
C GLY A 433 18.33 -29.30 3.47
N ALA A 434 18.59 -30.41 4.15
CA ALA A 434 18.70 -31.71 3.48
C ALA A 434 17.38 -32.17 2.83
N PRO A 435 16.21 -32.12 3.51
CA PRO A 435 14.93 -32.41 2.88
C PRO A 435 14.63 -31.59 1.62
N ILE A 436 14.90 -30.28 1.61
CA ILE A 436 14.65 -29.43 0.43
C ILE A 436 15.57 -29.82 -0.73
N VAL A 437 16.85 -30.08 -0.46
CA VAL A 437 17.84 -30.39 -1.52
C VAL A 437 17.64 -31.78 -2.12
N LEU A 438 17.19 -32.75 -1.32
CA LEU A 438 17.04 -34.14 -1.76
C LEU A 438 15.65 -34.46 -2.32
N GLY A 439 14.65 -33.60 -2.08
CA GLY A 439 13.23 -33.88 -2.35
C GLY A 439 12.64 -34.88 -1.36
#